data_AF-A0A954LFA1-F1
#
_entry.id   AF-A0A954LFA1-F1
#
_cell.length_a   1.000
_cell.length_b   1.000
_cell.length_c   1.000
_cell.angle_alpha   90.00
_cell.angle_beta   90.00
_cell.angle_gamma   90.00
#
_symmetry.space_group_name_H-M   'P 1'
#
loop_
_entity.id
_entity.type
_entity.pdbx_description
1 polymer ?
#
loop_
_entity_poly.entity_id
_entity_poly.type
_entity_poly.pdbx_seq_one_letter_code
_entity_poly.pdbx_strand_id
1 'polypeptide(L)'
;MNRVLPCRGRPRSGMAAAVVVVVLLLMSAMLVYQVQGVLRERRQLRRERYRIQAELLAEAGLARAALQLNNDPEYREENWRVSAEALPSDGEAEVAIAVTPEHVCTVVTLYPLSEDTKSQVDTVRVTRSRKLVP
;
A
#
# COMPACT_ATOMS: atom_id res chain seq x y z
N MET A 1 -42.78 51.54 53.60
CA MET A 1 -43.36 50.26 53.12
C MET A 1 -42.70 49.92 51.80
N ASN A 2 -41.99 48.78 51.77
CA ASN A 2 -41.08 48.38 50.71
C ASN A 2 -41.58 47.06 50.12
N ARG A 3 -41.73 46.95 48.79
CA ARG A 3 -41.79 45.65 48.07
C ARG A 3 -41.18 45.82 46.69
N VAL A 4 -39.93 45.39 46.54
CA VAL A 4 -39.29 45.15 45.25
C VAL A 4 -39.57 43.69 44.88
N LEU A 5 -40.20 43.46 43.73
CA LEU A 5 -40.46 42.13 43.18
C LEU A 5 -39.21 41.66 42.40
N PRO A 6 -38.68 40.45 42.64
CA PRO A 6 -37.59 39.92 41.83
C PRO A 6 -38.12 39.31 40.52
N CYS A 7 -37.67 39.84 39.38
CA CYS A 7 -37.87 39.25 38.06
C CYS A 7 -37.02 37.98 37.95
N ARG A 8 -37.66 36.81 38.07
CA ARG A 8 -37.00 35.50 37.97
C ARG A 8 -36.78 35.15 36.49
N GLY A 9 -35.61 35.50 35.96
CA GLY A 9 -35.15 35.07 34.63
C GLY A 9 -35.02 33.54 34.57
N ARG A 10 -35.73 32.89 33.64
CA ARG A 10 -35.71 31.44 33.42
C ARG A 10 -34.28 30.92 33.15
N PRO A 11 -33.92 29.70 33.60
CA PRO A 11 -32.60 29.12 33.41
C PRO A 11 -32.39 28.68 31.95
N ARG A 12 -32.13 29.64 31.06
CA ARG A 12 -31.77 29.40 29.65
C ARG A 12 -30.29 29.01 29.48
N SER A 13 -29.50 29.10 30.55
CA SER A 13 -28.07 28.78 30.56
C SER A 13 -27.79 27.29 30.33
N GLY A 14 -28.66 26.39 30.79
CA GLY A 14 -28.49 24.94 30.59
C GLY A 14 -28.64 24.52 29.13
N MET A 15 -29.56 25.14 28.40
CA MET A 15 -29.81 24.81 26.99
C MET A 15 -28.69 25.31 26.08
N ALA A 16 -28.13 26.49 26.36
CA ALA A 16 -26.96 27.00 25.64
C ALA A 16 -25.73 26.09 25.84
N ALA A 17 -25.47 25.63 27.07
CA ALA A 17 -24.39 24.69 27.35
C ALA A 17 -24.59 23.36 26.62
N ALA A 18 -25.82 22.82 26.58
CA ALA A 18 -26.12 21.58 25.87
C ALA A 18 -25.85 21.69 24.36
N VAL A 19 -26.25 22.80 23.74
CA VAL A 19 -25.98 23.05 22.30
C VAL A 19 -24.49 23.10 22.02
N VAL A 20 -23.71 23.81 22.85
CA VAL A 20 -22.25 23.90 22.67
C VAL A 20 -21.59 22.52 22.80
N VAL A 21 -22.02 21.70 23.76
CA VAL A 21 -21.50 20.32 23.93
C VAL A 21 -21.81 19.47 22.70
N VAL A 22 -23.03 19.55 22.16
CA VAL A 22 -23.39 18.81 20.94
C VAL A 22 -22.54 19.25 19.74
N VAL A 23 -22.33 20.56 19.56
CA VAL A 23 -21.48 21.08 18.48
C VAL A 23 -20.03 20.61 18.64
N LEU A 24 -19.48 20.65 19.86
CA LEU A 24 -18.13 20.15 20.14
C LEU A 24 -18.01 18.64 19.87
N LEU A 25 -19.02 17.85 20.24
CA LEU A 25 -19.05 16.42 19.94
C LEU A 25 -19.05 16.17 18.43
N LEU A 26 -19.88 16.89 17.67
CA LEU A 26 -19.91 16.77 16.21
C LEU A 26 -18.57 17.15 15.57
N MET A 27 -17.94 18.24 16.03
CA MET A 27 -16.61 18.64 15.55
C MET A 27 -15.54 17.59 15.88
N SER A 28 -15.55 17.04 17.09
CA SER A 28 -14.60 16.00 17.51
C SER A 28 -14.76 14.72 16.68
N ALA A 29 -16.00 14.30 16.40
CA ALA A 29 -16.28 13.13 15.58
C ALA A 29 -15.78 13.33 14.13
N MET A 30 -15.93 14.52 13.57
CA MET A 30 -15.43 14.84 12.23
C MET A 30 -13.90 14.77 12.15
N LEU A 31 -13.19 15.29 13.16
CA LEU A 31 -11.73 15.19 13.22
C LEU A 31 -11.25 13.74 13.28
N VAL A 32 -11.88 12.92 14.11
CA VAL A 32 -11.55 11.48 14.22
C VAL A 32 -11.79 10.77 12.88
N TYR A 33 -12.90 11.08 12.19
CA TYR A 33 -13.19 10.52 10.88
C TYR A 33 -12.11 10.85 9.84
N GLN A 34 -11.68 12.11 9.78
CA GLN A 34 -10.63 12.55 8.84
C GLN A 34 -9.28 11.87 9.13
N VAL A 35 -8.89 11.74 10.40
CA VAL A 35 -7.66 11.05 10.80
C VAL A 35 -7.70 9.58 10.38
N GLN A 36 -8.84 8.90 10.55
CA GLN A 36 -9.01 7.53 10.08
C GLN A 36 -8.91 7.42 8.55
N GLY A 37 -9.42 8.42 7.82
CA GLY A 37 -9.28 8.52 6.36
C GLY A 37 -7.81 8.56 5.93
N VAL A 38 -7.02 9.46 6.50
CA VAL A 38 -5.58 9.60 6.19
C VAL A 38 -4.80 8.32 6.50
N LEU A 39 -5.11 7.64 7.61
CA LEU A 39 -4.47 6.38 7.95
C LEU A 39 -4.78 5.26 6.93
N ARG A 40 -5.99 5.23 6.38
CA ARG A 40 -6.37 4.28 5.32
C ARG A 40 -5.68 4.60 4.01
N GLU A 41 -5.61 5.88 3.65
CA GLU A 41 -4.95 6.36 2.42
C GLU A 41 -3.46 5.98 2.40
N ARG A 42 -2.75 6.11 3.53
CA ARG A 42 -1.35 5.68 3.64
C ARG A 42 -1.16 4.19 3.34
N ARG A 43 -2.09 3.34 3.79
CA ARG A 43 -2.02 1.89 3.50
C ARG A 43 -2.26 1.60 2.02
N GLN A 44 -3.19 2.33 1.40
CA GLN A 44 -3.46 2.20 -0.04
C GLN A 44 -2.25 2.64 -0.87
N LEU A 45 -1.66 3.80 -0.56
CA LEU A 45 -0.46 4.30 -1.24
C LEU A 45 0.72 3.32 -1.11
N ARG A 46 0.88 2.66 0.05
CA ARG A 46 1.94 1.66 0.25
C ARG A 46 1.74 0.43 -0.64
N ARG A 47 0.51 -0.09 -0.72
CA ARG A 47 0.16 -1.21 -1.62
C ARG A 47 0.39 -0.87 -3.07
N GLU A 48 0.00 0.33 -3.49
CA GLU A 48 0.18 0.77 -4.87
C GLU A 48 1.66 0.88 -5.24
N ARG A 49 2.48 1.44 -4.34
CA ARG A 49 3.95 1.45 -4.51
C ARG A 49 4.50 0.03 -4.68
N TYR A 50 4.07 -0.91 -3.85
CA TYR A 50 4.54 -2.30 -3.94
C TYR A 50 4.15 -2.97 -5.24
N ARG A 51 2.93 -2.71 -5.71
CA ARG A 51 2.47 -3.19 -7.01
C ARG A 51 3.31 -2.65 -8.15
N ILE A 52 3.52 -1.33 -8.20
CA ILE A 52 4.34 -0.70 -9.25
C ILE A 52 5.76 -1.27 -9.22
N GLN A 53 6.33 -1.46 -8.03
CA GLN A 53 7.69 -2.00 -7.90
C GLN A 53 7.79 -3.46 -8.35
N ALA A 54 6.79 -4.30 -8.03
CA ALA A 54 6.70 -5.66 -8.55
C ALA A 54 6.53 -5.69 -10.07
N GLU A 55 5.72 -4.79 -10.64
CA GLU A 55 5.55 -4.64 -12.09
C GLU A 55 6.88 -4.27 -12.78
N LEU A 56 7.62 -3.29 -12.24
CA LEU A 56 8.94 -2.89 -12.75
C LEU A 56 9.96 -4.02 -12.66
N LEU A 57 9.97 -4.79 -11.57
CA LEU A 57 10.82 -5.97 -11.42
C LEU A 57 10.47 -7.06 -12.44
N ALA A 58 9.19 -7.22 -12.78
CA ALA A 58 8.77 -8.20 -13.76
C ALA A 58 9.24 -7.80 -15.17
N GLU A 59 9.17 -6.52 -15.49
CA GLU A 59 9.70 -5.97 -16.74
C GLU A 59 11.23 -6.10 -16.82
N ALA A 60 11.94 -5.82 -15.72
CA ALA A 60 13.39 -6.03 -15.63
C ALA A 60 13.75 -7.52 -15.81
N GLY A 61 12.97 -8.43 -15.21
CA GLY A 61 13.14 -9.88 -15.39
C GLY A 61 12.92 -10.32 -16.84
N LEU A 62 11.94 -9.75 -17.54
CA LEU A 62 11.74 -10.02 -18.98
C LEU A 62 12.91 -9.53 -19.83
N ALA A 63 13.42 -8.33 -19.56
CA ALA A 63 14.57 -7.78 -20.26
C ALA A 63 15.84 -8.62 -20.00
N ARG A 64 16.03 -9.05 -18.75
CA ARG A 64 17.11 -9.97 -18.36
C ARG A 64 17.02 -11.30 -19.07
N ALA A 65 15.83 -11.91 -19.14
CA ALA A 65 15.61 -13.16 -19.84
C ALA A 65 15.91 -13.06 -21.34
N ALA A 66 15.54 -11.93 -21.98
CA ALA A 66 15.86 -11.68 -23.39
C ALA A 66 17.39 -11.58 -23.62
N LEU A 67 18.10 -10.88 -22.73
CA LEU A 67 19.57 -10.79 -22.81
C LEU A 67 20.24 -12.14 -22.58
N GLN A 68 19.75 -12.93 -21.61
CA GLN A 68 20.30 -14.26 -21.33
C GLN A 68 20.03 -15.23 -22.47
N LEU A 69 18.84 -15.20 -23.09
CA LEU A 69 18.52 -16.05 -24.23
C LEU A 69 19.38 -15.71 -25.47
N ASN A 70 19.75 -14.43 -25.65
CA ASN A 70 20.65 -14.01 -26.72
C ASN A 70 22.11 -14.48 -26.48
N ASN A 71 22.54 -14.56 -25.23
CA ASN A 71 23.89 -15.02 -24.87
C ASN A 71 23.98 -16.55 -24.81
N ASP A 72 22.93 -17.19 -24.30
CA ASP A 72 22.81 -18.64 -24.10
C ASP A 72 21.43 -19.12 -24.60
N PRO A 73 21.38 -19.72 -25.81
CA PRO A 73 20.14 -20.27 -26.37
C PRO A 73 19.53 -21.42 -25.56
N GLU A 74 20.28 -22.06 -24.67
CA GLU A 74 19.80 -23.14 -23.81
C GLU A 74 19.19 -22.63 -22.49
N TYR A 75 19.18 -21.32 -22.25
CA TYR A 75 18.59 -20.72 -21.06
C TYR A 75 17.08 -21.03 -20.92
N ARG A 76 16.69 -21.67 -19.81
CA ARG A 76 15.29 -22.10 -19.53
C ARG A 76 14.69 -21.51 -18.26
N GLU A 77 15.47 -21.37 -17.20
CA GLU A 77 14.95 -20.94 -15.91
C GLU A 77 16.00 -20.18 -15.10
N GLU A 78 15.57 -19.19 -14.33
CA GLU A 78 16.40 -18.46 -13.38
C GLU A 78 15.54 -18.01 -12.21
N ASN A 79 16.10 -18.10 -11.01
CA ASN A 79 15.56 -17.41 -9.85
C ASN A 79 16.50 -16.27 -9.49
N TRP A 80 16.06 -15.04 -9.74
CA TRP A 80 16.81 -13.84 -9.46
C TRP A 80 16.31 -13.19 -8.18
N ARG A 81 17.16 -13.18 -7.14
CA ARG A 81 16.91 -12.47 -5.89
C ARG A 81 17.54 -11.08 -5.94
N VAL A 82 16.75 -10.08 -5.57
CA VAL A 82 17.18 -8.68 -5.46
C VAL A 82 17.20 -8.31 -3.97
N SER A 83 18.39 -7.98 -3.47
CA SER A 83 18.56 -7.57 -2.07
C SER A 83 17.87 -6.24 -1.80
N ALA A 84 17.49 -6.02 -0.55
CA ALA A 84 16.87 -4.76 -0.12
C ALA A 84 17.79 -3.54 -0.36
N GLU A 85 19.11 -3.71 -0.33
CA GLU A 85 20.07 -2.63 -0.60
C GLU A 85 19.99 -2.08 -2.04
N ALA A 86 19.61 -2.93 -3.00
CA ALA A 86 19.44 -2.54 -4.40
C ALA A 86 18.07 -1.91 -4.69
N LEU A 87 17.14 -1.97 -3.73
CA LEU A 87 15.79 -1.47 -3.86
C LEU A 87 15.62 -0.17 -3.05
N PRO A 88 14.82 0.80 -3.50
CA PRO A 88 14.53 2.03 -2.73
C PRO A 88 13.74 1.81 -1.42
N SER A 89 13.61 0.55 -0.98
CA SER A 89 12.63 0.08 0.00
C SER A 89 13.22 -1.04 0.84
N ASP A 90 12.80 -1.15 2.09
CA ASP A 90 13.34 -2.12 3.06
C ASP A 90 12.97 -3.60 2.81
N GLY A 91 12.50 -3.97 1.61
CA GLY A 91 12.07 -5.33 1.28
C GLY A 91 12.94 -5.94 0.20
N GLU A 92 13.25 -7.24 0.35
CA GLU A 92 13.85 -8.03 -0.71
C GLU A 92 12.81 -8.37 -1.79
N ALA A 93 13.25 -8.77 -2.97
CA ALA A 93 12.39 -9.27 -4.02
C ALA A 93 12.90 -10.59 -4.58
N GLU A 94 11.96 -11.47 -4.94
CA GLU A 94 12.26 -12.71 -5.65
C GLU A 94 11.56 -12.68 -7.02
N VAL A 95 12.35 -12.92 -8.07
CA VAL A 95 11.91 -12.89 -9.46
C VAL A 95 12.21 -14.24 -10.09
N ALA A 96 11.19 -15.07 -10.25
CA ALA A 96 11.31 -16.36 -10.93
C ALA A 96 11.01 -16.18 -12.42
N ILE A 97 11.98 -16.55 -13.25
CA ILE A 97 11.93 -16.48 -14.71
C ILE A 97 11.88 -17.89 -15.26
N ALA A 98 10.91 -18.17 -16.13
CA ALA A 98 10.81 -19.43 -16.86
C ALA A 98 10.55 -19.17 -18.34
N VAL A 99 11.36 -19.75 -19.21
CA VAL A 99 11.28 -19.62 -20.67
C VAL A 99 10.89 -20.96 -21.27
N THR A 100 9.73 -21.00 -21.93
CA THR A 100 9.28 -22.22 -22.61
C THR A 100 10.00 -22.43 -23.95
N PRO A 101 9.98 -23.65 -24.52
CA PRO A 101 10.56 -23.92 -25.84
C PRO A 101 9.98 -23.07 -26.97
N GLU A 102 8.75 -22.57 -26.80
CA GLU A 102 8.07 -21.66 -27.74
C GLU A 102 8.53 -20.20 -27.63
N HIS A 103 9.60 -19.94 -26.88
CA HIS A 103 10.13 -18.62 -26.56
C HIS A 103 9.12 -17.74 -25.80
N VAL A 104 8.23 -18.35 -25.01
CA VAL A 104 7.34 -17.60 -24.10
C VAL A 104 8.02 -17.51 -22.75
N CYS A 105 8.38 -16.28 -22.36
CA CYS A 105 8.97 -16.01 -21.05
C CYS A 105 7.86 -15.65 -20.06
N THR A 106 7.79 -16.37 -18.95
CA THR A 106 6.92 -16.07 -17.81
C THR A 106 7.79 -15.62 -16.65
N VAL A 107 7.52 -14.44 -16.14
CA VAL A 107 8.21 -13.84 -15.00
C VAL A 107 7.20 -13.67 -13.87
N VAL A 108 7.50 -14.29 -12.73
CA VAL A 108 6.73 -14.17 -11.50
C VAL A 108 7.57 -13.38 -10.51
N THR A 109 7.02 -12.27 -10.05
CA THR A 109 7.68 -11.42 -9.04
C THR A 109 6.93 -11.49 -7.72
N LEU A 110 7.69 -11.54 -6.64
CA LEU A 110 7.22 -11.51 -5.27
C LEU A 110 7.87 -10.33 -4.57
N TYR A 111 7.06 -9.37 -4.12
CA TYR A 111 7.56 -8.20 -3.43
C TYR A 111 6.51 -7.58 -2.48
N PRO A 112 6.89 -7.13 -1.28
CA PRO A 112 8.17 -7.40 -0.61
C PRO A 112 8.25 -8.85 -0.12
N LEU A 113 9.43 -9.45 -0.22
CA LEU A 113 9.78 -10.71 0.42
C LEU A 113 10.15 -10.38 1.88
N SER A 114 9.24 -10.64 2.81
CA SER A 114 9.47 -10.41 4.24
C SER A 114 9.90 -11.70 4.92
N GLU A 115 11.10 -11.72 5.50
CA GLU A 115 11.60 -12.81 6.35
C GLU A 115 10.88 -12.87 7.71
N ASP A 116 10.25 -11.76 8.12
CA ASP A 116 9.77 -11.59 9.48
C ASP A 116 8.35 -12.18 9.66
N THR A 117 8.30 -13.39 10.23
CA THR A 117 7.10 -14.22 10.50
C THR A 117 6.00 -13.47 11.28
N LYS A 118 6.30 -12.33 11.89
CA LYS A 118 5.34 -11.54 12.70
C LYS A 118 4.63 -10.41 11.94
N SER A 119 5.10 -10.03 10.75
CA SER A 119 4.42 -9.02 9.94
C SER A 119 3.76 -9.71 8.76
N GLN A 120 2.44 -9.90 8.83
CA GLN A 120 1.60 -10.21 7.67
C GLN A 120 1.61 -9.00 6.73
N VAL A 121 2.72 -8.78 6.04
CA VAL A 121 2.84 -7.76 4.99
C VAL A 121 2.08 -8.28 3.77
N ASP A 122 1.29 -7.41 3.15
CA ASP A 122 0.62 -7.70 1.88
C ASP A 122 1.70 -7.89 0.80
N THR A 123 2.16 -9.12 0.62
CA THR A 123 3.05 -9.48 -0.49
C THR A 123 2.27 -9.39 -1.78
N VAL A 124 2.74 -8.56 -2.71
CA VAL A 124 2.16 -8.44 -4.02
C VAL A 124 2.85 -9.44 -4.95
N ARG A 125 2.06 -10.28 -5.59
CA ARG A 125 2.51 -11.20 -6.64
C ARG A 125 2.07 -10.66 -7.99
N VAL A 126 3.03 -10.38 -8.86
CA VAL A 126 2.75 -9.99 -10.26
C VAL A 126 3.33 -11.04 -11.18
N THR A 127 2.50 -11.57 -12.07
CA THR A 127 2.90 -12.48 -13.14
C THR A 127 2.78 -11.77 -14.47
N ARG A 128 3.89 -11.71 -15.22
CA ARG A 128 3.92 -11.19 -16.59
C ARG A 128 4.45 -12.28 -17.51
N SER A 129 3.74 -12.51 -18.62
CA SER A 129 4.24 -13.34 -19.71
C SER A 129 4.42 -12.50 -20.97
N ARG A 130 5.49 -12.77 -21.71
CA ARG A 130 5.75 -12.15 -23.02
C ARG A 130 6.41 -13.16 -23.94
N LYS A 131 5.99 -13.18 -25.19
CA LYS A 131 6.71 -13.89 -26.25
C LYS A 131 7.99 -13.12 -26.56
N LEU A 132 9.13 -13.76 -26.37
CA LEU A 132 10.43 -13.25 -26.77
C LEU A 132 10.61 -13.55 -28.25
N VAL A 133 10.98 -12.53 -29.01
CA VAL A 133 11.41 -12.68 -30.41
C VAL A 133 12.95 -12.70 -30.35
N PRO A 134 13.61 -13.71 -30.93
CA PRO A 134 15.06 -13.76 -31.00
C PRO A 134 15.64 -12.61 -31.82
#